data_AF-A0A2T4WKP2-F1
#
_entry.id   AF-A0A2T4WKP2-F1
#
_cell.length_a   1.000
_cell.length_b   1.000
_cell.length_c   1.000
_cell.angle_alpha   90.00
_cell.angle_beta   90.00
_cell.angle_gamma   90.00
#
_symmetry.space_group_name_H-M   'P 1'
#
loop_
_entity.id
_entity.type
_entity.pdbx_description
1 polymer ?
#
loop_
_entity_poly.entity_id
_entity_poly.type
_entity_poly.pdbx_seq_one_letter_code
_entity_poly.pdbx_strand_id
1 'polypeptide(L)'
;MRGLPFLLTFLLFNLTVDAQQEWFTMDAQQFWQTKEVNEIIDPNNFSRSLLEAALFHAGNETRLKKGKPALAWNPTLNKSARHQSELMANSGKLSHSWRKPADSRQLVDRVKLFGGSFQALGENIAQFYLLDIPEYEEYSFHSGIFTNKQGQKIANKSYKKLAQECIDAWMNSKGHRENLLYPFQEIGTGVSFWVKNKRGLNLDIYLSQNFATP
;
A
#
# COMPACT_ATOMS: atom_id res chain seq x y z
N MET A 1 30.65 -41.10 -32.80
CA MET A 1 29.75 -40.96 -31.63
C MET A 1 30.29 -39.81 -30.79
N ARG A 2 29.80 -38.59 -31.00
CA ARG A 2 28.81 -37.86 -30.19
C ARG A 2 29.31 -37.52 -28.77
N GLY A 3 29.48 -36.22 -28.53
CA GLY A 3 29.69 -35.63 -27.21
C GLY A 3 29.95 -34.13 -27.32
N LEU A 4 28.95 -33.35 -27.74
CA LEU A 4 28.97 -31.88 -27.72
C LEU A 4 28.76 -31.41 -26.27
N PRO A 5 29.57 -30.48 -25.71
CA PRO A 5 29.29 -29.94 -24.39
C PRO A 5 28.13 -28.94 -24.48
N PHE A 6 27.09 -29.17 -23.69
CA PHE A 6 25.99 -28.23 -23.48
C PHE A 6 26.53 -26.96 -22.82
N LEU A 7 26.55 -25.84 -23.56
CA LEU A 7 26.66 -24.52 -22.96
C LEU A 7 25.30 -24.22 -22.31
N LEU A 8 25.24 -24.29 -20.98
CA LEU A 8 24.09 -23.80 -20.23
C LEU A 8 24.14 -22.27 -20.22
N THR A 9 23.50 -21.64 -21.19
CA THR A 9 23.33 -20.18 -21.21
C THR A 9 22.29 -19.83 -20.15
N PHE A 10 22.72 -19.30 -19.01
CA PHE A 10 21.82 -18.68 -18.03
C PHE A 10 21.23 -17.42 -18.67
N LEU A 11 19.99 -17.52 -19.15
CA LEU A 11 19.16 -16.37 -19.47
C LEU A 11 18.81 -15.67 -18.14
N LEU A 12 19.50 -14.57 -17.83
CA LEU A 12 19.04 -13.60 -16.85
C LEU A 12 17.77 -12.94 -17.40
N PHE A 13 16.61 -13.50 -17.04
CA PHE A 13 15.32 -12.89 -17.31
C PHE A 13 15.26 -11.51 -16.64
N ASN A 14 14.72 -10.52 -17.36
CA ASN A 14 14.37 -9.20 -16.84
C ASN A 14 13.23 -9.32 -15.79
N LEU A 15 13.56 -9.74 -14.57
CA LEU A 15 12.60 -10.12 -13.51
C LEU A 15 11.97 -8.95 -12.72
N THR A 16 12.20 -7.69 -13.08
CA THR A 16 11.87 -6.58 -12.16
C THR A 16 10.43 -6.06 -12.28
N VAL A 17 9.78 -6.25 -13.43
CA VAL A 17 8.41 -5.77 -13.67
C VAL A 17 7.37 -6.87 -13.44
N ASP A 18 7.64 -8.10 -13.88
CA ASP A 18 6.69 -9.22 -13.76
C ASP A 18 6.44 -9.63 -12.30
N ALA A 19 7.50 -9.71 -11.48
CA ALA A 19 7.40 -10.14 -10.08
C ALA A 19 6.53 -9.22 -9.20
N GLN A 20 6.36 -7.94 -9.55
CA GLN A 20 5.53 -7.01 -8.78
C GLN A 20 4.04 -7.13 -9.13
N GLN A 21 3.70 -7.63 -10.32
CA GLN A 21 2.31 -7.80 -10.76
C GLN A 21 1.71 -9.10 -10.23
N GLU A 22 2.55 -10.10 -9.97
CA GLU A 22 2.12 -11.43 -9.50
C GLU A 22 1.25 -11.37 -8.24
N TRP A 23 1.58 -10.53 -7.26
CA TRP A 23 0.77 -10.44 -6.04
C TRP A 23 -0.62 -9.87 -6.26
N PHE A 24 -0.80 -8.96 -7.23
CA PHE A 24 -2.12 -8.37 -7.52
C PHE A 24 -3.03 -9.32 -8.31
N THR A 25 -2.44 -10.23 -9.09
CA THR A 25 -3.17 -11.21 -9.90
C THR A 25 -3.35 -12.56 -9.21
N MET A 26 -2.65 -12.78 -8.08
CA MET A 26 -2.79 -13.96 -7.24
C MET A 26 -4.19 -14.05 -6.63
N ASP A 27 -4.69 -15.27 -6.42
CA ASP A 27 -5.89 -15.50 -5.62
C ASP A 27 -5.70 -14.98 -4.18
N ALA A 28 -6.73 -14.36 -3.61
CA ALA A 28 -6.63 -13.74 -2.29
C ALA A 28 -6.30 -14.75 -1.18
N GLN A 29 -6.87 -15.97 -1.23
CA GLN A 29 -6.59 -16.99 -0.22
C GLN A 29 -5.12 -17.43 -0.30
N GLN A 30 -4.59 -17.60 -1.52
CA GLN A 30 -3.18 -17.92 -1.74
C GLN A 30 -2.27 -16.79 -1.27
N PHE A 31 -2.60 -15.54 -1.63
CA PHE A 31 -1.83 -14.36 -1.24
C PHE A 31 -1.67 -14.26 0.28
N TRP A 32 -2.75 -14.46 1.04
CA TRP A 32 -2.71 -14.41 2.51
C TRP A 32 -1.97 -15.57 3.18
N GLN A 33 -1.67 -16.64 2.44
CA GLN A 33 -0.87 -17.78 2.91
C GLN A 33 0.62 -17.62 2.60
N THR A 34 1.02 -16.63 1.79
CA THR A 34 2.43 -16.34 1.52
C THR A 34 3.18 -16.00 2.80
N LYS A 35 4.46 -16.37 2.86
CA LYS A 35 5.31 -16.08 4.03
C LYS A 35 5.47 -14.57 4.18
N GLU A 36 5.74 -13.91 3.07
CA GLU A 36 6.11 -12.51 2.92
C GLU A 36 5.05 -11.59 3.54
N VAL A 37 3.76 -11.79 3.23
CA VAL A 37 2.71 -10.89 3.74
C VAL A 37 2.48 -11.06 5.25
N ASN A 38 2.87 -12.20 5.82
CA ASN A 38 2.74 -12.51 7.23
C ASN A 38 4.00 -12.13 8.05
N GLU A 39 5.10 -11.75 7.40
CA GLU A 39 6.31 -11.29 8.08
C GLU A 39 6.15 -9.89 8.69
N ILE A 40 6.81 -9.68 9.83
CA ILE A 40 6.94 -8.37 10.45
C ILE A 40 7.72 -7.44 9.53
N ILE A 41 7.21 -6.23 9.33
CA ILE A 41 7.84 -5.25 8.43
C ILE A 41 9.22 -4.86 8.98
N ASP A 42 10.27 -5.16 8.23
CA ASP A 42 11.61 -4.59 8.42
C ASP A 42 11.74 -3.30 7.60
N PRO A 43 11.90 -2.13 8.24
CA PRO A 43 12.07 -0.86 7.53
C PRO A 43 13.29 -0.83 6.59
N ASN A 44 14.32 -1.63 6.85
CA ASN A 44 15.52 -1.73 6.00
C ASN A 44 15.29 -2.60 4.75
N ASN A 45 14.27 -3.46 4.77
CA ASN A 45 13.90 -4.34 3.68
C ASN A 45 12.41 -4.23 3.35
N PHE A 46 11.93 -2.98 3.26
CA PHE A 46 10.51 -2.70 3.09
C PHE A 46 10.06 -2.84 1.62
N SER A 47 9.06 -3.69 1.38
CA SER A 47 8.44 -3.91 0.07
C SER A 47 7.13 -3.14 -0.07
N ARG A 48 7.17 -2.00 -0.77
CA ARG A 48 5.96 -1.20 -1.05
C ARG A 48 4.93 -1.98 -1.86
N SER A 49 5.37 -2.69 -2.91
CA SER A 49 4.48 -3.45 -3.78
C SER A 49 3.75 -4.58 -3.03
N LEU A 50 4.38 -5.18 -2.01
CA LEU A 50 3.72 -6.18 -1.17
C LEU A 50 2.63 -5.55 -0.29
N LEU A 51 2.89 -4.39 0.31
CA LEU A 51 1.87 -3.70 1.11
C LEU A 51 0.71 -3.19 0.24
N GLU A 52 1.01 -2.67 -0.95
CA GLU A 52 -0.01 -2.27 -1.93
C GLU A 52 -0.89 -3.46 -2.33
N ALA A 53 -0.29 -4.61 -2.66
CA ALA A 53 -1.07 -5.83 -2.93
C ALA A 53 -1.91 -6.25 -1.71
N ALA A 54 -1.37 -6.14 -0.50
CA ALA A 54 -2.13 -6.43 0.72
C ALA A 54 -3.33 -5.48 0.91
N LEU A 55 -3.18 -4.18 0.63
CA LEU A 55 -4.29 -3.22 0.64
C LEU A 55 -5.35 -3.54 -0.42
N PHE A 56 -4.91 -3.94 -1.61
CA PHE A 56 -5.79 -4.35 -2.70
C PHE A 56 -6.64 -5.56 -2.29
N HIS A 57 -6.00 -6.63 -1.79
CA HIS A 57 -6.69 -7.84 -1.34
C HIS A 57 -7.61 -7.58 -0.16
N ALA A 58 -7.16 -6.85 0.87
CA ALA A 58 -7.98 -6.54 2.04
C ALA A 58 -9.20 -5.68 1.68
N GLY A 59 -9.04 -4.73 0.75
CA GLY A 59 -10.14 -3.92 0.22
C GLY A 59 -11.16 -4.77 -0.53
N ASN A 60 -10.71 -5.67 -1.41
CA ASN A 60 -11.60 -6.55 -2.17
C ASN A 60 -12.30 -7.59 -1.28
N GLU A 61 -11.63 -8.18 -0.30
CA GLU A 61 -12.29 -9.03 0.70
C GLU A 61 -13.39 -8.29 1.44
N THR A 62 -13.15 -7.03 1.82
CA THR A 62 -14.14 -6.19 2.48
C THR A 62 -15.34 -5.91 1.57
N ARG A 63 -15.09 -5.62 0.29
CA ARG A 63 -16.15 -5.46 -0.72
C ARG A 63 -17.00 -6.71 -0.86
N LEU A 64 -16.36 -7.88 -1.00
CA LEU A 64 -17.05 -9.17 -1.11
C LEU A 64 -17.89 -9.46 0.14
N LYS A 65 -17.35 -9.24 1.35
CA LYS A 65 -18.09 -9.36 2.63
C LYS A 65 -19.31 -8.42 2.71
N LYS A 66 -19.33 -7.33 1.95
CA LYS A 66 -20.45 -6.38 1.86
C LYS A 66 -21.34 -6.59 0.63
N GLY A 67 -21.18 -7.71 -0.08
CA GLY A 67 -21.96 -8.04 -1.28
C GLY A 67 -21.65 -7.14 -2.48
N LYS A 68 -20.47 -6.53 -2.52
CA LYS A 68 -19.98 -5.74 -3.66
C LYS A 68 -19.01 -6.56 -4.49
N PRO A 69 -18.98 -6.37 -5.83
CA PRO A 69 -18.00 -7.05 -6.67
C PRO A 69 -16.59 -6.58 -6.34
N ALA A 70 -15.62 -7.49 -6.46
CA ALA A 70 -14.21 -7.14 -6.40
C ALA A 70 -13.85 -6.16 -7.54
N LEU A 71 -12.94 -5.24 -7.25
CA LEU A 71 -12.37 -4.30 -8.21
C LEU A 71 -11.18 -4.95 -8.91
N ALA A 72 -11.04 -4.69 -10.21
CA ALA A 72 -9.86 -5.07 -10.97
C ALA A 72 -8.68 -4.17 -10.59
N TRP A 73 -7.50 -4.77 -10.44
CA TRP A 73 -6.28 -3.99 -10.26
C TRP A 73 -5.94 -3.23 -11.54
N ASN A 74 -5.66 -1.93 -11.43
CA ASN A 74 -5.22 -1.10 -12.54
C ASN A 74 -3.82 -0.51 -12.26
N PRO A 75 -2.80 -0.81 -13.08
CA PRO A 75 -1.43 -0.35 -12.86
C PRO A 75 -1.26 1.18 -12.97
N THR A 76 -2.08 1.86 -13.77
CA THR A 76 -2.08 3.32 -13.90
C THR A 76 -2.61 3.99 -12.64
N LEU A 77 -3.72 3.48 -12.09
CA LEU A 77 -4.22 3.93 -10.79
C LEU A 77 -3.22 3.65 -9.67
N ASN A 78 -2.52 2.50 -9.72
CA ASN A 78 -1.51 2.13 -8.72
C ASN A 78 -0.33 3.12 -8.73
N LYS A 79 0.17 3.49 -9.92
CA LYS A 79 1.19 4.54 -10.08
C LYS A 79 0.71 5.88 -9.51
N SER A 80 -0.53 6.25 -9.81
CA SER A 80 -1.14 7.49 -9.30
C SER A 80 -1.27 7.50 -7.76
N ALA A 81 -1.73 6.40 -7.17
CA ALA A 81 -1.87 6.26 -5.72
C ALA A 81 -0.50 6.26 -5.01
N ARG A 82 0.51 5.60 -5.59
CA ARG A 82 1.88 5.60 -5.05
C ARG A 82 2.47 7.00 -5.07
N HIS A 83 2.34 7.71 -6.19
CA HIS A 83 2.77 9.10 -6.32
C HIS A 83 2.09 10.02 -5.29
N GLN A 84 0.79 9.85 -5.08
CA GLN A 84 0.06 10.59 -4.05
C GLN A 84 0.61 10.31 -2.64
N SER A 85 0.89 9.05 -2.32
CA SER A 85 1.46 8.65 -1.04
C SER A 85 2.85 9.26 -0.83
N GLU A 86 3.67 9.32 -1.87
CA GLU A 86 4.97 9.99 -1.85
C GLU A 86 4.85 11.51 -1.67
N LEU A 87 3.87 12.18 -2.30
CA LEU A 87 3.62 13.60 -2.08
C LEU A 87 3.22 13.89 -0.62
N MET A 88 2.38 13.04 -0.02
CA MET A 88 2.02 13.15 1.40
C MET A 88 3.22 12.93 2.31
N ALA A 89 4.03 11.91 2.03
CA ALA A 89 5.26 11.64 2.76
C ALA A 89 6.27 12.80 2.70
N ASN A 90 6.52 13.33 1.50
CA ASN A 90 7.48 14.42 1.29
C ASN A 90 7.01 15.75 1.89
N SER A 91 5.70 15.97 1.98
CA SER A 91 5.13 17.19 2.57
C SER A 91 4.87 17.09 4.07
N GLY A 92 4.78 15.87 4.61
CA GLY A 92 4.32 15.62 5.97
C GLY A 92 2.85 15.98 6.18
N LYS A 93 2.03 15.97 5.12
CA LYS A 93 0.62 16.40 5.15
C LYS A 93 -0.28 15.35 4.52
N LEU A 94 -1.36 15.02 5.22
CA LEU A 94 -2.48 14.27 4.67
C LEU A 94 -3.38 15.23 3.85
N SER A 95 -3.29 15.20 2.52
CA SER A 95 -4.02 16.12 1.64
C SER A 95 -4.36 15.48 0.30
N HIS A 96 -5.61 15.63 -0.16
CA HIS A 96 -6.02 15.23 -1.51
C HIS A 96 -5.50 16.16 -2.61
N SER A 97 -5.11 17.40 -2.25
CA SER A 97 -4.77 18.44 -3.21
C SER A 97 -3.44 19.15 -2.95
N TRP A 98 -2.83 19.62 -4.04
CA TRP A 98 -1.49 20.21 -4.03
C TRP A 98 -1.45 21.51 -4.84
N ARG A 99 -0.66 22.48 -4.37
CA ARG A 99 -0.33 23.68 -5.17
C ARG A 99 0.69 23.36 -6.27
N LYS A 100 1.64 22.48 -5.96
CA LYS A 100 2.70 21.99 -6.85
C LYS A 100 3.01 20.52 -6.51
N PRO A 101 3.46 19.70 -7.48
CA PRO A 101 3.64 20.06 -8.89
C PRO A 101 2.30 20.22 -9.64
N ALA A 102 2.34 20.91 -10.79
CA ALA A 102 1.11 21.36 -11.46
C ALA A 102 0.33 20.22 -12.14
N ASP A 103 1.02 19.15 -12.51
CA ASP A 103 0.49 17.90 -13.07
C ASP A 103 -0.05 16.94 -12.01
N SER A 104 -0.08 17.36 -10.74
CA SER A 104 -0.45 16.50 -9.62
C SER A 104 -1.41 17.16 -8.63
N ARG A 105 -2.02 18.31 -8.99
CA ARG A 105 -2.80 19.13 -8.05
C ARG A 105 -4.01 18.40 -7.49
N GLN A 106 -4.70 17.63 -8.33
CA GLN A 106 -5.85 16.82 -7.97
C GLN A 106 -5.65 15.38 -8.44
N LEU A 107 -6.50 14.48 -7.96
CA LEU A 107 -6.52 13.07 -8.37
C LEU A 107 -6.52 12.91 -9.90
N VAL A 108 -7.37 13.66 -10.61
CA VAL A 108 -7.46 13.61 -12.07
C VAL A 108 -6.15 13.98 -12.75
N ASP A 109 -5.39 14.94 -12.21
CA ASP A 109 -4.11 15.35 -12.78
C ASP A 109 -3.08 14.23 -12.60
N ARG A 110 -3.02 13.65 -11.39
CA ARG A 110 -2.14 12.50 -11.09
C ARG A 110 -2.46 11.29 -11.94
N VAL A 111 -3.75 11.01 -12.19
CA VAL A 111 -4.15 9.89 -13.05
C VAL A 111 -3.76 10.14 -14.51
N LYS A 112 -3.97 11.37 -15.01
CA LYS A 112 -3.54 11.78 -16.36
C LYS A 112 -2.03 11.74 -16.53
N LEU A 113 -1.26 12.12 -15.50
CA LEU A 113 0.20 12.06 -15.51
C LEU A 113 0.72 10.65 -15.85
N PHE A 114 0.01 9.60 -15.43
CA PHE A 114 0.35 8.21 -15.72
C PHE A 114 -0.43 7.63 -16.92
N GLY A 115 -1.09 8.46 -17.72
CA GLY A 115 -1.79 8.06 -18.94
C GLY A 115 -3.21 7.55 -18.74
N GLY A 116 -3.81 7.75 -17.56
CA GLY A 116 -5.18 7.33 -17.26
C GLY A 116 -6.23 8.38 -17.62
N SER A 117 -7.39 7.92 -18.06
CA SER A 117 -8.59 8.72 -18.27
C SER A 117 -9.81 7.86 -17.97
N PHE A 118 -10.70 8.34 -17.11
CA PHE A 118 -11.81 7.58 -16.55
C PHE A 118 -13.03 8.48 -16.39
N GLN A 119 -14.23 7.91 -16.48
CA GLN A 119 -15.50 8.64 -16.31
C GLN A 119 -15.75 9.06 -14.86
N ALA A 120 -15.34 8.23 -13.91
CA ALA A 120 -15.46 8.51 -12.49
C ALA A 120 -14.18 8.13 -11.75
N LEU A 121 -13.84 8.91 -10.73
CA LEU A 121 -12.68 8.71 -9.88
C LEU A 121 -13.05 8.90 -8.41
N GLY A 122 -12.40 8.14 -7.53
CA GLY A 122 -12.49 8.28 -6.07
C GLY A 122 -11.13 8.11 -5.43
N GLU A 123 -10.90 8.70 -4.25
CA GLU A 123 -9.65 8.55 -3.53
C GLU A 123 -9.86 8.42 -2.01
N ASN A 124 -9.18 7.44 -1.43
CA ASN A 124 -8.96 7.35 0.01
C ASN A 124 -7.48 7.62 0.31
N ILE A 125 -7.20 8.30 1.41
CA ILE A 125 -5.83 8.52 1.92
C ILE A 125 -5.76 8.22 3.41
N ALA A 126 -4.61 7.80 3.89
CA ALA A 126 -4.35 7.56 5.30
C ALA A 126 -2.88 7.77 5.66
N GLN A 127 -2.64 7.96 6.96
CA GLN A 127 -1.33 7.88 7.58
C GLN A 127 -1.40 6.84 8.69
N PHE A 128 -0.45 5.92 8.73
CA PHE A 128 -0.33 4.87 9.75
C PHE A 128 1.08 4.80 10.31
N TYR A 129 1.20 4.19 11.49
CA TYR A 129 2.49 3.79 12.06
C TYR A 129 2.79 2.33 11.69
N LEU A 130 4.05 2.04 11.33
CA LEU A 130 4.50 0.65 11.21
C LEU A 130 4.54 -0.04 12.57
N LEU A 131 4.74 0.68 13.68
CA LEU A 131 4.75 0.08 15.02
C LEU A 131 3.39 -0.49 15.38
N ASP A 132 3.38 -1.69 15.94
CA ASP A 132 2.20 -2.35 16.46
C ASP A 132 1.90 -1.88 17.89
N ILE A 133 1.54 -0.59 18.01
CA ILE A 133 1.21 0.03 19.29
C ILE A 133 -0.26 -0.33 19.62
N PRO A 134 -0.54 -1.01 20.74
CA PRO A 134 -1.90 -1.29 21.17
C PRO A 134 -2.67 0.01 21.42
N GLU A 135 -3.95 0.01 21.05
CA GLU A 135 -4.83 1.16 21.30
C GLU A 135 -4.90 1.43 22.81
N TYR A 136 -4.71 2.70 23.22
CA TYR A 136 -4.75 3.15 24.62
C TYR A 136 -3.60 2.66 25.55
N GLU A 137 -2.52 2.11 25.01
CA GLU A 137 -1.32 1.83 25.79
C GLU A 137 -0.30 2.98 25.72
N GLU A 138 0.30 3.30 26.86
CA GLU A 138 1.44 4.21 26.88
C GLU A 138 2.67 3.48 26.36
N TYR A 139 3.47 4.20 25.56
CA TYR A 139 4.75 3.75 25.08
C TYR A 139 5.83 4.76 25.46
N SER A 140 7.05 4.26 25.64
CA SER A 140 8.24 5.09 25.86
C SER A 140 9.15 5.02 24.65
N PHE A 141 9.84 6.13 24.37
CA PHE A 141 10.86 6.21 23.34
C PHE A 141 12.20 6.58 23.96
N HIS A 142 13.18 5.68 23.87
CA HIS A 142 14.53 5.95 24.34
C HIS A 142 15.55 5.34 23.36
N SER A 143 16.55 6.12 22.96
CA SER A 143 17.65 5.68 22.08
C SER A 143 17.20 4.95 20.80
N GLY A 144 16.11 5.40 20.17
CA GLY A 144 15.61 4.80 18.93
C GLY A 144 14.71 3.57 19.11
N ILE A 145 14.40 3.19 20.35
CA ILE A 145 13.59 2.00 20.67
C ILE A 145 12.27 2.43 21.32
N PHE A 146 11.17 1.87 20.81
CA PHE A 146 9.85 1.98 21.42
C PHE A 146 9.63 0.82 22.37
N THR A 147 9.18 1.11 23.59
CA THR A 147 8.82 0.09 24.58
C THR A 147 7.42 0.32 25.14
N ASN A 148 6.70 -0.74 25.49
CA ASN A 148 5.45 -0.65 26.24
C ASN A 148 5.69 -0.27 27.71
N LYS A 149 4.61 -0.18 28.50
CA LYS A 149 4.66 0.10 29.95
C LYS A 149 5.54 -0.88 30.74
N GLN A 150 5.71 -2.10 30.25
CA GLN A 150 6.53 -3.16 30.85
C GLN A 150 8.00 -3.11 30.39
N GLY A 151 8.39 -2.13 29.57
CA GLY A 151 9.75 -2.02 29.03
C GLY A 151 10.06 -2.99 27.89
N GLN A 152 9.06 -3.71 27.36
CA GLN A 152 9.23 -4.63 26.24
C GLN A 152 9.23 -3.87 24.92
N LYS A 153 10.14 -4.20 24.02
CA LYS A 153 10.23 -3.59 22.69
C LYS A 153 8.94 -3.79 21.91
N ILE A 154 8.39 -2.71 21.37
CA ILE A 154 7.25 -2.73 20.46
C ILE A 154 7.76 -3.14 19.08
N ALA A 155 7.17 -4.21 18.53
CA ALA A 155 7.47 -4.68 17.18
C ALA A 155 6.75 -3.83 16.13
N ASN A 156 7.19 -3.94 14.88
CA ASN A 156 6.38 -3.46 13.77
C ASN A 156 5.21 -4.43 13.51
N LYS A 157 4.20 -3.96 12.80
CA LYS A 157 3.13 -4.78 12.23
C LYS A 157 3.69 -5.67 11.11
N SER A 158 2.98 -6.75 10.81
CA SER A 158 3.13 -7.43 9.52
C SER A 158 2.46 -6.64 8.40
N TYR A 159 2.80 -6.96 7.14
CA TYR A 159 2.13 -6.38 5.97
C TYR A 159 0.61 -6.62 6.01
N LYS A 160 0.21 -7.85 6.34
CA LYS A 160 -1.19 -8.24 6.50
C LYS A 160 -1.91 -7.41 7.55
N LYS A 161 -1.34 -7.30 8.75
CA LYS A 161 -1.96 -6.57 9.86
C LYS A 161 -2.14 -5.09 9.51
N LEU A 162 -1.10 -4.45 8.98
CA LEU A 162 -1.15 -3.04 8.58
C LEU A 162 -2.22 -2.78 7.49
N ALA A 163 -2.30 -3.64 6.48
CA ALA A 163 -3.31 -3.51 5.44
C ALA A 163 -4.73 -3.67 5.98
N GLN A 164 -4.96 -4.68 6.82
CA GLN A 164 -6.27 -4.95 7.43
C GLN A 164 -6.73 -3.78 8.31
N GLU A 165 -5.86 -3.28 9.20
CA GLU A 165 -6.17 -2.12 10.03
C GLU A 165 -6.46 -0.86 9.21
N CYS A 166 -5.74 -0.66 8.09
CA CYS A 166 -5.98 0.45 7.18
C CYS A 166 -7.37 0.38 6.53
N ILE A 167 -7.76 -0.79 6.03
CA ILE A 167 -9.09 -1.01 5.46
C ILE A 167 -10.18 -0.87 6.53
N ASP A 168 -9.97 -1.41 7.73
CA ASP A 168 -10.93 -1.29 8.84
C ASP A 168 -11.13 0.17 9.26
N ALA A 169 -10.06 0.95 9.35
CA ALA A 169 -10.14 2.38 9.64
C ALA A 169 -10.91 3.16 8.55
N TRP A 170 -10.64 2.89 7.27
CA TRP A 170 -11.42 3.49 6.18
C TRP A 170 -12.88 3.04 6.21
N MET A 171 -13.16 1.78 6.51
CA MET A 171 -14.54 1.30 6.68
C MET A 171 -15.26 1.96 7.85
N ASN A 172 -14.56 2.36 8.90
CA ASN A 172 -15.16 3.08 10.03
C ASN A 172 -15.37 4.57 9.75
N SER A 173 -14.79 5.11 8.68
CA SER A 173 -14.97 6.50 8.26
C SER A 173 -16.00 6.62 7.13
N LYS A 174 -17.05 7.44 7.31
CA LYS A 174 -18.16 7.53 6.35
C LYS A 174 -17.69 7.81 4.91
N GLY A 175 -16.90 8.85 4.70
CA GLY A 175 -16.45 9.24 3.34
C GLY A 175 -15.57 8.17 2.69
N HIS A 176 -14.65 7.57 3.45
CA HIS A 176 -13.78 6.53 2.91
C HIS A 176 -14.53 5.22 2.61
N ARG A 177 -15.47 4.85 3.49
CA ARG A 177 -16.38 3.72 3.30
C ARG A 177 -17.25 3.88 2.07
N GLU A 178 -17.73 5.09 1.80
CA GLU A 178 -18.52 5.39 0.60
C GLU A 178 -17.70 5.08 -0.67
N ASN A 179 -16.45 5.50 -0.75
CA ASN A 179 -15.56 5.14 -1.87
C ASN A 179 -15.34 3.62 -1.97
N LEU A 180 -15.01 2.95 -0.86
CA LEU A 180 -14.76 1.51 -0.81
C LEU A 180 -15.96 0.68 -1.30
N LEU A 181 -17.19 1.15 -1.09
CA LEU A 181 -18.42 0.43 -1.45
C LEU A 181 -19.12 0.98 -2.70
N TYR A 182 -18.60 2.06 -3.28
CA TYR A 182 -19.10 2.63 -4.53
C TYR A 182 -18.90 1.64 -5.69
N PRO A 183 -19.80 1.61 -6.71
CA PRO A 183 -19.69 0.72 -7.87
C PRO A 183 -18.60 1.15 -8.86
N PHE A 184 -17.40 1.45 -8.38
CA PHE A 184 -16.20 1.48 -9.21
C PHE A 184 -15.93 0.08 -9.80
N GLN A 185 -15.12 0.03 -10.86
CA GLN A 185 -14.71 -1.21 -11.52
C GLN A 185 -13.23 -1.50 -11.30
N GLU A 186 -12.43 -0.47 -11.07
CA GLU A 186 -10.98 -0.56 -10.99
C GLU A 186 -10.43 0.13 -9.74
N ILE A 187 -9.28 -0.35 -9.28
CA ILE A 187 -8.55 0.20 -8.14
C ILE A 187 -7.04 0.17 -8.37
N GLY A 188 -6.36 1.19 -7.87
CA GLY A 188 -4.95 1.17 -7.57
C GLY A 188 -4.70 1.52 -6.12
N THR A 189 -3.69 0.91 -5.51
CA THR A 189 -3.27 1.17 -4.13
C THR A 189 -1.84 1.68 -4.12
N GLY A 190 -1.54 2.59 -3.21
CA GLY A 190 -0.27 3.29 -3.17
C GLY A 190 0.27 3.39 -1.77
N VAL A 191 1.59 3.23 -1.66
CA VAL A 191 2.29 3.24 -0.38
C VAL A 191 3.57 4.07 -0.50
N SER A 192 3.81 4.98 0.45
CA SER A 192 5.07 5.73 0.54
C SER A 192 6.19 4.86 1.13
N PHE A 193 7.45 5.28 0.99
CA PHE A 193 8.45 4.84 1.97
C PHE A 193 8.13 5.46 3.34
N TRP A 194 8.63 4.83 4.40
CA TRP A 194 8.51 5.38 5.75
C TRP A 194 9.32 6.67 5.88
N VAL A 195 8.80 7.64 6.63
CA VAL A 195 9.42 8.97 6.75
C VAL A 195 10.19 9.12 8.05
N LYS A 196 11.42 9.63 7.97
CA LYS A 196 12.22 10.05 9.13
C LYS A 196 11.86 11.47 9.59
N ASN A 197 11.07 11.63 10.65
CA ASN A 197 10.91 12.84 11.45
C ASN A 197 12.11 13.12 12.41
N LYS A 198 12.48 14.40 12.56
CA LYS A 198 13.66 14.81 13.35
C LYS A 198 13.57 14.54 14.86
N ARG A 199 12.37 14.18 15.38
CA ARG A 199 12.10 13.93 16.81
C ARG A 199 12.15 12.45 17.23
N GLY A 200 12.47 11.53 16.31
CA GLY A 200 12.74 10.12 16.61
C GLY A 200 11.54 9.15 16.54
N LEU A 201 10.31 9.66 16.44
CA LEU A 201 9.09 8.88 16.17
C LEU A 201 8.85 8.81 14.65
N ASN A 202 9.41 7.80 14.00
CA ASN A 202 9.60 7.78 12.55
C ASN A 202 9.31 6.43 11.88
N LEU A 203 8.08 5.97 11.97
CA LEU A 203 7.64 4.88 11.12
C LEU A 203 6.29 5.22 10.51
N ASP A 204 6.11 6.49 10.16
CA ASP A 204 4.92 6.97 9.49
C ASP A 204 4.97 6.53 8.04
N ILE A 205 3.89 5.91 7.60
CA ILE A 205 3.68 5.56 6.21
C ILE A 205 2.37 6.17 5.74
N TYR A 206 2.40 6.68 4.51
CA TYR A 206 1.26 7.25 3.86
C TYR A 206 0.72 6.24 2.85
N LEU A 207 -0.59 6.06 2.84
CA LEU A 207 -1.27 5.09 2.00
C LEU A 207 -2.40 5.78 1.24
N SER A 208 -2.65 5.33 0.02
CA SER A 208 -3.75 5.83 -0.81
C SER A 208 -4.45 4.68 -1.55
N GLN A 209 -5.75 4.84 -1.83
CA GLN A 209 -6.49 4.04 -2.81
C GLN A 209 -7.09 4.99 -3.84
N ASN A 210 -6.86 4.70 -5.13
CA ASN A 210 -7.47 5.42 -6.24
C ASN A 210 -8.44 4.47 -6.94
N PHE A 211 -9.70 4.84 -7.01
CA PHE A 211 -10.78 4.06 -7.61
C PHE A 211 -11.20 4.66 -8.94
N ALA A 212 -11.64 3.84 -9.88
CA ALA A 212 -12.12 4.34 -11.16
C ALA A 212 -13.26 3.52 -11.80
N THR A 213 -13.99 4.20 -12.68
CA THR A 213 -14.87 3.60 -13.69
C THR A 213 -14.39 4.05 -15.07
N PRO A 214 -14.05 3.14 -16.00
CA PRO A 214 -13.63 3.46 -17.37
C PRO A 214 -14.57 4.41 -18.11
#